data_AF-A0A0G3M1N3-F1
#
_entry.id   AF-A0A0G3M1N3-F1
#
_cell.length_a   1.000
_cell.length_b   1.000
_cell.length_c   1.000
_cell.angle_alpha   90.00
_cell.angle_beta   90.00
_cell.angle_gamma   90.00
#
_symmetry.space_group_name_H-M   'P 1'
#
loop_
_entity.id
_entity.type
_entity.pdbx_description
1 polymer ?
#
loop_
_entity_poly.entity_id
_entity_poly.type
_entity_poly.pdbx_seq_one_letter_code
_entity_poly.pdbx_strand_id
1 'polypeptide(L)'
;MGKTELLIVIILFNIFFVMFVVAVVIYIRNYRQRKKEYLNEIEMKNEIHQRELLATQLEIQQATMQQIGRELHDNIGQKLTLVSLYVQQMLYENKVPEVNERIDQVSQIINQSLQDLRSLSKTLTDDNINQKEIVTLIQEEADNTNSFKKCKVSFEHNFKQLDLDFVHKNVLLRITQEFIQNSIKHSQCRNISITLNTSEDILWELKIKDDGIGFDEDKITSGGIGLTNMKNRAEIIGADFKLESKENIGTALHIILKKQA
;
A
#
# COMPACT_ATOMS: atom_id res chain seq x y z
N MET A 1 -13.35 -85.65 -21.59
CA MET A 1 -13.24 -84.18 -21.69
C MET A 1 -12.22 -83.86 -22.77
N GLY A 2 -12.67 -83.26 -23.87
CA GLY A 2 -11.84 -83.02 -25.05
C GLY A 2 -10.88 -81.86 -24.82
N LYS A 3 -9.68 -81.88 -25.43
CA LYS A 3 -8.70 -80.77 -25.36
C LYS A 3 -9.32 -79.40 -25.69
N THR A 4 -10.36 -79.38 -26.52
CA THR A 4 -11.15 -78.20 -26.91
C THR A 4 -11.95 -77.60 -25.76
N GLU A 5 -12.56 -78.40 -24.89
CA GLU A 5 -13.36 -77.92 -23.74
C GLU A 5 -12.45 -77.21 -22.71
N LEU A 6 -11.28 -77.78 -22.46
CA LEU A 6 -10.28 -77.18 -21.57
C LEU A 6 -9.78 -75.83 -22.10
N LEU A 7 -9.56 -75.74 -23.41
CA LEU A 7 -9.09 -74.52 -24.08
C LEU A 7 -10.12 -73.39 -23.97
N ILE A 8 -11.42 -73.72 -24.14
CA ILE A 8 -12.52 -72.76 -23.99
C ILE A 8 -12.59 -72.21 -22.56
N VAL A 9 -12.49 -73.07 -21.54
CA VAL A 9 -12.52 -72.65 -20.14
C VAL A 9 -11.36 -71.70 -19.80
N ILE A 10 -10.15 -71.99 -20.29
CA ILE A 10 -8.97 -71.14 -20.08
C ILE A 10 -9.16 -69.78 -20.73
N ILE A 11 -9.70 -69.72 -21.95
CA ILE A 11 -9.97 -68.45 -22.66
C ILE A 11 -11.00 -67.62 -21.89
N LEU A 12 -12.11 -68.22 -21.47
CA LEU A 12 -13.16 -67.53 -20.71
C LEU A 12 -12.63 -66.99 -19.37
N PHE A 13 -11.82 -67.78 -18.66
CA PHE A 13 -11.19 -67.34 -17.42
C PHE A 13 -10.28 -66.13 -17.64
N ASN A 14 -9.45 -66.15 -18.68
CA ASN A 14 -8.56 -65.01 -18.99
C ASN A 14 -9.35 -63.76 -19.37
N ILE A 15 -10.42 -63.89 -20.16
CA ILE A 15 -11.29 -62.76 -20.50
C ILE A 15 -11.93 -62.17 -19.24
N PHE A 16 -12.47 -63.02 -18.35
CA PHE A 16 -13.03 -62.59 -17.08
C PHE A 16 -11.98 -61.90 -16.20
N PHE A 17 -10.78 -62.47 -16.11
CA PHE A 17 -9.68 -61.91 -15.32
C PHE A 17 -9.26 -60.53 -15.83
N VAL A 18 -9.14 -60.35 -17.15
CA VAL A 18 -8.84 -59.05 -17.76
C VAL A 18 -9.97 -58.05 -17.48
N MET A 19 -11.24 -58.43 -17.65
CA MET A 19 -12.37 -57.57 -17.32
C MET A 19 -12.37 -57.14 -15.85
N PHE A 20 -12.06 -58.07 -14.94
CA PHE A 20 -11.96 -57.79 -13.51
C PHE A 20 -10.84 -56.78 -13.21
N VAL A 21 -9.65 -56.98 -13.78
CA VAL A 21 -8.52 -56.04 -13.62
C VAL A 21 -8.89 -54.65 -14.16
N VAL A 22 -9.52 -54.57 -15.33
CA VAL A 22 -9.97 -53.29 -15.91
C VAL A 22 -10.99 -52.61 -15.01
N ALA A 23 -11.97 -53.34 -14.47
CA ALA A 23 -12.97 -52.80 -13.55
C ALA A 23 -12.33 -52.25 -12.27
N VAL A 24 -11.36 -52.97 -11.70
CA VAL A 24 -10.60 -52.52 -10.51
C VAL A 24 -9.80 -51.26 -10.82
N VAL A 25 -9.14 -51.19 -11.98
CA VAL A 25 -8.38 -49.98 -12.40
C VAL A 25 -9.31 -48.78 -12.57
N ILE A 26 -10.48 -48.95 -13.21
CA ILE A 26 -11.48 -47.89 -13.37
C ILE A 26 -11.99 -47.43 -12.00
N TYR A 27 -12.30 -48.38 -11.10
CA TYR A 27 -12.74 -48.06 -9.75
C TYR A 27 -11.70 -47.24 -8.97
N ILE A 28 -10.43 -47.67 -8.99
CA ILE A 28 -9.32 -46.96 -8.33
C ILE A 28 -9.14 -45.56 -8.94
N ARG A 29 -9.24 -45.44 -10.27
CA ARG A 29 -9.11 -44.15 -10.96
C ARG A 29 -10.23 -43.19 -10.56
N ASN A 30 -11.48 -43.64 -10.55
CA ASN A 30 -12.62 -42.84 -10.13
C ASN A 30 -12.53 -42.43 -8.65
N TYR A 31 -12.09 -43.35 -7.79
CA TYR A 31 -11.87 -43.07 -6.37
C TYR A 31 -10.78 -42.00 -6.17
N ARG A 32 -9.67 -42.10 -6.89
CA ARG A 32 -8.58 -41.11 -6.85
C ARG A 32 -9.02 -39.74 -7.37
N GLN A 33 -9.81 -39.70 -8.45
CA GLN A 33 -10.35 -38.45 -8.98
C GLN A 33 -11.26 -37.74 -7.97
N ARG A 34 -12.25 -38.45 -7.41
CA ARG A 34 -13.14 -37.90 -6.38
C ARG A 34 -12.38 -37.42 -5.14
N LYS A 35 -11.36 -38.17 -4.71
CA LYS A 35 -10.52 -37.76 -3.58
C LYS A 35 -9.77 -36.46 -3.89
N LYS A 36 -9.25 -36.30 -5.11
CA LYS A 36 -8.57 -35.07 -5.53
C LYS A 36 -9.53 -33.88 -5.58
N GLU A 37 -10.72 -34.07 -6.15
CA GLU A 37 -11.77 -33.04 -6.20
C GLU A 37 -12.15 -32.57 -4.79
N TYR A 38 -12.36 -33.51 -3.87
CA TYR A 38 -12.68 -33.21 -2.47
C TYR A 38 -11.56 -32.45 -1.74
N LEU A 39 -10.30 -32.83 -1.96
CA LEU A 39 -9.16 -32.10 -1.39
C LEU A 39 -9.04 -30.69 -1.95
N ASN A 40 -9.21 -30.53 -3.26
CA ASN A 40 -9.23 -29.21 -3.89
C ASN A 40 -10.38 -28.33 -3.37
N GLU A 41 -11.56 -28.91 -3.12
CA GLU A 41 -12.69 -28.17 -2.53
C GLU A 41 -12.39 -27.70 -1.10
N ILE A 42 -11.75 -28.54 -0.28
CA ILE A 42 -11.31 -28.16 1.07
C ILE A 42 -10.25 -27.06 1.00
N GLU A 43 -9.26 -27.21 0.13
CA GLU A 43 -8.20 -26.22 -0.06
C GLU A 43 -8.80 -24.87 -0.48
N MET A 44 -9.70 -24.85 -1.45
CA MET A 44 -10.39 -23.65 -1.90
C MET A 44 -11.23 -23.00 -0.78
N LYS A 45 -11.97 -23.80 0.01
CA LYS A 45 -12.73 -23.29 1.16
C LYS A 45 -11.81 -22.71 2.24
N ASN A 46 -10.68 -23.35 2.51
CA ASN A 46 -9.69 -22.84 3.45
C ASN A 46 -9.07 -21.53 2.94
N GLU A 47 -8.71 -21.45 1.66
CA GLU A 47 -8.19 -20.21 1.06
C GLU A 47 -9.20 -19.06 1.13
N ILE A 48 -10.47 -19.32 0.80
CA ILE A 48 -11.54 -18.33 0.92
C ILE A 48 -11.70 -17.88 2.37
N HIS A 49 -11.76 -18.83 3.31
CA HIS A 49 -11.90 -18.52 4.73
C HIS A 49 -10.71 -17.72 5.27
N GLN A 50 -9.48 -18.05 4.87
CA GLN A 50 -8.30 -17.27 5.23
C GLN A 50 -8.35 -15.86 4.66
N ARG A 51 -8.81 -15.69 3.41
CA ARG A 51 -9.02 -14.36 2.81
C ARG A 51 -10.08 -13.56 3.55
N GLU A 52 -11.20 -14.17 3.93
CA GLU A 52 -12.25 -13.53 4.71
C GLU A 52 -11.73 -13.08 6.08
N LEU A 53 -11.00 -13.94 6.80
CA LEU A 53 -10.38 -13.58 8.09
C LEU A 53 -9.41 -12.41 7.97
N LEU A 54 -8.56 -12.43 6.94
CA LEU A 54 -7.65 -11.33 6.65
C LEU A 54 -8.40 -10.04 6.33
N ALA A 55 -9.47 -10.11 5.53
CA ALA A 55 -10.30 -8.96 5.20
C ALA A 55 -10.96 -8.37 6.45
N THR A 56 -11.57 -9.21 7.30
CA THR A 56 -12.17 -8.77 8.56
C THR A 56 -11.12 -8.17 9.51
N GLN A 57 -9.93 -8.74 9.60
CA GLN A 57 -8.85 -8.19 10.42
C GLN A 57 -8.40 -6.81 9.93
N LEU A 58 -8.30 -6.62 8.60
CA LEU A 58 -7.98 -5.33 7.99
C LEU A 58 -9.09 -4.30 8.25
N GLU A 59 -10.36 -4.69 8.12
CA GLU A 59 -11.51 -3.82 8.42
C GLU A 59 -11.50 -3.38 9.89
N ILE A 60 -11.29 -4.30 10.83
CA ILE A 60 -11.21 -4.00 12.26
C ILE A 60 -10.03 -3.06 12.54
N GLN A 61 -8.86 -3.33 11.93
CA GLN A 61 -7.69 -2.48 12.06
C GLN A 61 -7.96 -1.06 11.54
N GLN A 62 -8.60 -0.94 10.37
CA GLN A 62 -8.95 0.35 9.79
C GLN A 62 -9.96 1.11 10.65
N ALA A 63 -11.01 0.47 11.12
CA ALA A 63 -12.00 1.08 12.02
C ALA A 63 -11.37 1.55 13.33
N THR A 64 -10.46 0.75 13.90
CA THR A 64 -9.71 1.11 15.11
C THR A 64 -8.82 2.33 14.88
N MET A 65 -8.10 2.37 13.76
CA MET A 65 -7.27 3.53 13.41
C MET A 65 -8.10 4.80 13.23
N GLN A 66 -9.26 4.71 12.57
CA GLN A 66 -10.20 5.83 12.46
C GLN A 66 -10.71 6.31 13.83
N GLN A 67 -11.05 5.39 14.73
CA GLN A 67 -11.46 5.76 16.08
C GLN A 67 -10.34 6.49 16.83
N ILE A 68 -9.11 5.98 16.77
CA ILE A 68 -7.93 6.61 17.39
C ILE A 68 -7.72 8.02 16.82
N GLY A 69 -7.79 8.18 15.49
CA GLY A 69 -7.64 9.49 14.86
C GLY A 69 -8.70 10.49 15.32
N ARG A 70 -9.96 10.06 15.48
CA ARG A 70 -11.04 10.89 16.04
C ARG A 70 -10.77 11.28 17.49
N GLU A 71 -10.44 10.30 18.35
CA GLU A 71 -10.14 10.56 19.76
C GLU A 71 -8.95 11.51 19.95
N LEU A 72 -7.91 11.37 19.11
CA LEU A 72 -6.77 12.29 19.12
C LEU A 72 -7.21 13.72 18.78
N HIS A 73 -7.98 13.91 17.71
CA HIS A 73 -8.47 15.23 17.31
C HIS A 73 -9.31 15.87 18.43
N ASP A 74 -10.28 15.12 18.96
CA ASP A 74 -11.26 15.66 19.89
C ASP A 74 -10.65 15.91 21.27
N ASN A 75 -9.83 15.01 21.80
CA ASN A 75 -9.29 15.18 23.14
C ASN A 75 -7.97 15.95 23.17
N ILE A 76 -6.98 15.54 22.37
CA ILE A 76 -5.64 16.13 22.47
C ILE A 76 -5.55 17.40 21.61
N GLY A 77 -6.14 17.38 20.41
CA GLY A 77 -6.19 18.55 19.53
C GLY A 77 -6.91 19.75 20.15
N GLN A 78 -8.03 19.53 20.82
CA GLN A 78 -8.74 20.61 21.52
C GLN A 78 -7.96 21.13 22.73
N LYS A 79 -7.38 20.25 23.55
CA LYS A 79 -6.58 20.65 24.73
C LYS A 79 -5.35 21.47 24.32
N LEU A 80 -4.60 21.05 23.30
CA LEU A 80 -3.45 21.81 22.84
C LEU A 80 -3.85 23.16 22.24
N THR A 81 -5.00 23.25 21.56
CA THR A 81 -5.55 24.52 21.06
C THR A 81 -5.83 25.47 22.23
N LEU A 82 -6.40 24.96 23.32
CA LEU A 82 -6.66 25.73 24.53
C LEU A 82 -5.36 26.20 25.22
N VAL A 83 -4.33 25.34 25.29
CA VAL A 83 -3.03 25.74 25.84
C VAL A 83 -2.38 26.82 24.96
N SER A 84 -2.44 26.70 23.63
CA SER A 84 -1.95 27.75 22.71
C SER A 84 -2.65 29.08 22.97
N LEU A 85 -3.96 29.07 23.21
CA LEU A 85 -4.75 30.27 23.51
C LEU A 85 -4.31 30.92 24.83
N TYR A 86 -4.13 30.13 25.90
CA TYR A 86 -3.67 30.64 27.19
C TYR A 86 -2.27 31.23 27.13
N VAL A 87 -1.37 30.60 26.37
CA VAL A 87 -0.01 31.11 26.15
C VAL A 87 -0.03 32.44 25.40
N GLN A 88 -0.86 32.58 24.36
CA GLN A 88 -1.05 33.85 23.64
C GLN A 88 -1.65 34.94 24.53
N GLN A 89 -2.59 34.61 25.41
CA GLN A 89 -3.14 35.56 26.38
C GLN A 89 -2.07 36.05 27.36
N MET A 90 -1.20 35.16 27.86
CA MET A 90 -0.10 35.54 28.76
C MET A 90 0.94 36.47 28.09
N LEU A 91 1.19 36.32 26.79
CA LEU A 91 2.03 37.25 26.01
C LEU A 91 1.41 38.65 25.91
N TYR A 92 0.07 38.72 25.82
CA TYR A 92 -0.65 39.98 25.73
C TYR A 92 -0.68 40.73 27.07
N GLU A 93 -0.72 40.01 28.20
CA GLU A 93 -0.85 40.59 29.54
C GLU A 93 0.49 40.93 30.23
N ASN A 94 1.64 40.38 29.81
CA ASN A 94 2.96 40.61 30.45
C ASN A 94 3.86 41.65 29.75
N LYS A 95 4.49 42.53 30.53
CA LYS A 95 5.40 43.62 30.08
C LYS A 95 6.90 43.35 30.29
N VAL A 96 7.32 42.10 30.54
CA VAL A 96 8.73 41.77 30.82
C VAL A 96 9.37 41.05 29.60
N PRO A 97 10.43 41.60 28.97
CA PRO A 97 10.96 41.11 27.69
C PRO A 97 11.43 39.64 27.70
N GLU A 98 12.08 39.20 28.78
CA GLU A 98 12.71 37.87 28.86
C GLU A 98 11.69 36.73 29.09
N VAL A 99 10.51 37.07 29.64
CA VAL A 99 9.40 36.13 29.84
C VAL A 99 8.63 35.93 28.53
N ASN A 100 8.53 36.96 27.69
CA ASN A 100 7.86 36.86 26.38
C ASN A 100 8.57 35.88 25.43
N GLU A 101 9.91 35.84 25.42
CA GLU A 101 10.65 34.98 24.50
C GLU A 101 10.48 33.47 24.82
N ARG A 102 10.43 33.10 26.11
CA ARG A 102 10.15 31.71 26.54
C ARG A 102 8.70 31.31 26.30
N ILE A 103 7.76 32.23 26.50
CA ILE A 103 6.33 31.97 26.26
C ILE A 103 6.05 31.82 24.76
N ASP A 104 6.72 32.60 23.90
CA ASP A 104 6.65 32.44 22.43
C ASP A 104 7.19 31.06 21.98
N GLN A 105 8.31 30.61 22.55
CA GLN A 105 8.85 29.28 22.26
C GLN A 105 7.88 28.16 22.67
N VAL A 106 7.24 28.28 23.84
CA VAL A 106 6.20 27.33 24.27
C VAL A 106 4.99 27.36 23.33
N SER A 107 4.57 28.55 22.87
CA SER A 107 3.49 28.70 21.90
C SER A 107 3.83 28.01 20.57
N GLN A 108 5.05 28.17 20.09
CA GLN A 108 5.52 27.53 18.87
C GLN A 108 5.53 26.00 18.99
N ILE A 109 6.03 25.45 20.11
CA ILE A 109 6.05 24.00 20.34
C ILE A 109 4.63 23.42 20.38
N ILE A 110 3.68 24.12 21.00
CA ILE A 110 2.27 23.69 21.05
C ILE A 110 1.64 23.73 19.66
N ASN A 111 1.87 24.80 18.89
CA ASN A 111 1.35 24.93 17.53
C ASN A 111 1.95 23.87 16.59
N GLN A 112 3.23 23.55 16.75
CA GLN A 112 3.87 22.47 16.00
C GLN A 112 3.27 21.11 16.37
N SER A 113 3.09 20.84 17.67
CA SER A 113 2.46 19.61 18.16
C SER A 113 1.00 19.48 17.69
N LEU A 114 0.27 20.59 17.59
CA LEU A 114 -1.08 20.64 17.00
C LEU A 114 -1.08 20.29 15.51
N GLN A 115 -0.13 20.81 14.75
CA GLN A 115 0.02 20.47 13.33
C GLN A 115 0.34 18.99 13.16
N ASP A 116 1.27 18.46 13.94
CA ASP A 116 1.67 17.06 13.89
C ASP A 116 0.48 16.14 14.25
N LEU A 117 -0.29 16.52 15.27
CA LEU A 117 -1.46 15.77 15.69
C LEU A 117 -2.63 15.86 14.69
N ARG A 118 -2.87 17.02 14.09
CA ARG A 118 -3.88 17.17 13.02
C ARG A 118 -3.49 16.35 11.79
N SER A 119 -2.21 16.35 11.43
CA SER A 119 -1.67 15.54 10.33
C SER A 119 -1.83 14.04 10.60
N LEU A 120 -1.52 13.60 11.82
CA LEU A 120 -1.70 12.22 12.26
C LEU A 120 -3.18 11.81 12.31
N SER A 121 -4.04 12.64 12.87
CA SER A 121 -5.48 12.40 12.93
C SER A 121 -6.09 12.31 11.53
N LYS A 122 -5.73 13.22 10.62
CA LYS A 122 -6.16 13.19 9.22
C LYS A 122 -5.72 11.90 8.52
N THR A 123 -4.46 11.51 8.72
CA THR A 123 -3.90 10.24 8.21
C THR A 123 -4.67 9.00 8.70
N LEU A 124 -5.23 9.07 9.91
CA LEU A 124 -5.96 7.99 10.57
C LEU A 124 -7.46 7.99 10.25
N THR A 125 -8.06 9.14 9.90
CA THR A 125 -9.52 9.30 9.72
C THR A 125 -9.98 9.49 8.28
N ASP A 126 -9.07 9.75 7.33
CA ASP A 126 -9.47 10.07 5.95
C ASP A 126 -10.08 8.86 5.20
N ASP A 127 -11.41 8.76 5.23
CA ASP A 127 -12.26 8.13 4.20
C ASP A 127 -12.24 8.89 2.85
N ASN A 128 -11.52 10.03 2.79
CA ASN A 128 -11.37 10.88 1.60
C ASN A 128 -10.81 10.16 0.38
N ILE A 129 -9.95 9.14 0.59
CA ILE A 129 -9.33 8.40 -0.51
C ILE A 129 -10.39 7.70 -1.37
N ASN A 130 -11.49 7.26 -0.76
CA ASN A 130 -12.52 6.55 -1.50
C ASN A 130 -13.38 7.49 -2.36
N GLN A 131 -13.64 8.71 -1.87
CA GLN A 131 -14.54 9.68 -2.50
C GLN A 131 -13.87 10.59 -3.55
N LYS A 132 -12.53 10.73 -3.50
CA LYS A 132 -11.77 11.58 -4.43
C LYS A 132 -11.09 10.76 -5.53
N GLU A 133 -10.89 11.42 -6.67
CA GLU A 133 -10.03 10.92 -7.73
C GLU A 133 -8.55 10.98 -7.32
N ILE A 134 -7.74 10.05 -7.81
CA ILE A 134 -6.30 9.97 -7.47
C ILE A 134 -5.54 11.25 -7.86
N VAL A 135 -5.93 11.87 -8.98
CA VAL A 135 -5.35 13.13 -9.47
C VAL A 135 -5.53 14.23 -8.42
N THR A 136 -6.74 14.36 -7.86
CA THR A 136 -7.04 15.33 -6.80
C THR A 136 -6.21 15.06 -5.55
N LEU A 137 -6.06 13.80 -5.14
CA LEU A 137 -5.30 13.43 -3.95
C LEU A 137 -3.81 13.78 -4.09
N ILE A 138 -3.20 13.48 -5.24
CA ILE A 138 -1.79 13.79 -5.50
C ILE A 138 -1.59 15.30 -5.66
N GLN A 139 -2.52 16.00 -6.32
CA GLN A 139 -2.46 17.45 -6.46
C GLN A 139 -2.54 18.16 -5.11
N GLU A 140 -3.46 17.73 -4.23
CA GLU A 140 -3.56 18.25 -2.86
C GLU A 140 -2.26 18.03 -2.08
N GLU A 141 -1.62 16.88 -2.21
CA GLU A 141 -0.33 16.59 -1.56
C GLU A 141 0.79 17.49 -2.09
N ALA A 142 0.83 17.71 -3.41
CA ALA A 142 1.78 18.63 -4.05
C ALA A 142 1.58 20.08 -3.58
N ASP A 143 0.33 20.54 -3.54
CA ASP A 143 -0.02 21.90 -3.10
C ASP A 143 0.28 22.12 -1.61
N ASN A 144 -0.05 21.14 -0.78
CA ASN A 144 0.31 21.15 0.64
C ASN A 144 1.83 21.27 0.81
N THR A 145 2.60 20.48 0.06
CA THR A 145 4.07 20.54 0.09
C THR A 145 4.59 21.90 -0.37
N ASN A 146 4.04 22.44 -1.46
CA ASN A 146 4.39 23.75 -2.01
C ASN A 146 4.13 24.89 -1.01
N SER A 147 3.09 24.77 -0.17
CA SER A 147 2.74 25.78 0.83
C SER A 147 3.85 26.00 1.88
N PHE A 148 4.65 24.97 2.18
CA PHE A 148 5.78 25.05 3.11
C PHE A 148 7.02 25.72 2.51
N LYS A 149 7.02 26.02 1.20
CA LYS A 149 8.11 26.69 0.46
C LYS A 149 9.51 26.07 0.60
N LYS A 150 9.60 24.80 1.04
CA LYS A 150 10.87 24.08 1.17
C LYS A 150 11.34 23.44 -0.13
N CYS A 151 10.40 22.96 -0.94
CA CYS A 151 10.65 22.34 -2.23
C CYS A 151 9.45 22.60 -3.16
N LYS A 152 9.70 22.75 -4.46
CA LYS A 152 8.65 22.92 -5.46
C LYS A 152 8.25 21.56 -6.04
N VAL A 153 6.98 21.18 -5.87
CA VAL A 153 6.41 19.95 -6.41
C VAL A 153 5.56 20.29 -7.63
N SER A 154 5.82 19.62 -8.76
CA SER A 154 4.99 19.68 -9.97
C SER A 154 4.34 18.33 -10.23
N PHE A 155 3.06 18.32 -10.57
CA PHE A 155 2.31 17.12 -10.90
C PHE A 155 1.69 17.22 -12.30
N GLU A 156 1.87 16.19 -13.12
CA GLU A 156 1.31 16.09 -14.48
C GLU A 156 0.70 14.71 -14.73
N HIS A 157 -0.31 14.64 -15.61
CA HIS A 157 -0.94 13.39 -16.05
C HIS A 157 -1.43 13.48 -17.50
N ASN A 158 -1.53 12.33 -18.20
CA ASN A 158 -1.91 12.26 -19.62
C ASN A 158 -3.35 11.77 -19.90
N PHE A 159 -4.14 11.49 -18.87
CA PHE A 159 -5.50 10.94 -19.00
C PHE A 159 -6.57 11.90 -18.46
N LYS A 160 -7.81 11.75 -18.94
CA LYS A 160 -8.97 12.51 -18.43
C LYS A 160 -9.58 11.91 -17.16
N GLN A 161 -9.65 10.59 -17.11
CA GLN A 161 -10.20 9.85 -15.98
C GLN A 161 -9.44 8.53 -15.85
N LEU A 162 -9.13 8.14 -14.62
CA LEU A 162 -8.50 6.88 -14.28
C LEU A 162 -9.25 6.33 -13.07
N ASP A 163 -10.01 5.27 -13.30
CA ASP A 163 -10.76 4.60 -12.24
C ASP A 163 -9.84 3.58 -11.55
N LEU A 164 -9.63 3.76 -10.25
CA LEU A 164 -8.81 2.91 -9.42
C LEU A 164 -9.62 2.53 -8.20
N ASP A 165 -9.51 1.27 -7.79
CA ASP A 165 -10.07 0.87 -6.51
C ASP A 165 -9.35 1.59 -5.35
N PHE A 166 -9.93 1.46 -4.16
CA PHE A 166 -9.39 2.05 -2.94
C PHE A 166 -7.94 1.61 -2.66
N VAL A 167 -7.60 0.35 -2.93
CA VAL A 167 -6.29 -0.22 -2.60
C VAL A 167 -5.21 0.43 -3.47
N HIS A 168 -5.43 0.52 -4.78
CA HIS A 168 -4.52 1.18 -5.72
C HIS A 168 -4.35 2.67 -5.40
N LYS A 169 -5.47 3.38 -5.14
CA LYS A 169 -5.42 4.80 -4.73
C LYS A 169 -4.60 5.00 -3.46
N ASN A 170 -4.83 4.16 -2.45
CA ASN A 170 -4.13 4.24 -1.17
C ASN A 170 -2.63 4.00 -1.34
N VAL A 171 -2.25 2.96 -2.07
CA VAL A 171 -0.83 2.63 -2.30
C VAL A 171 -0.12 3.76 -3.05
N LEU A 172 -0.69 4.26 -4.15
CA LEU A 172 -0.12 5.37 -4.92
C LEU A 172 0.09 6.63 -4.05
N LEU A 173 -0.92 6.99 -3.27
CA LEU A 173 -0.86 8.16 -2.39
C LEU A 173 0.21 7.99 -1.31
N ARG A 174 0.26 6.83 -0.63
CA ARG A 174 1.23 6.55 0.43
C ARG A 174 2.67 6.54 -0.09
N ILE A 175 2.89 5.96 -1.27
CA ILE A 175 4.21 5.96 -1.91
C ILE A 175 4.61 7.39 -2.27
N THR A 176 3.69 8.18 -2.84
CA THR A 176 3.95 9.58 -3.19
C THR A 176 4.31 10.41 -1.96
N GLN A 177 3.55 10.26 -0.87
CA GLN A 177 3.81 10.93 0.41
C GLN A 177 5.17 10.56 1.00
N GLU A 178 5.48 9.26 1.04
CA GLU A 178 6.75 8.76 1.57
C GLU A 178 7.93 9.27 0.74
N PHE A 179 7.82 9.28 -0.60
CA PHE A 179 8.85 9.83 -1.47
C PHE A 179 9.07 11.32 -1.20
N ILE A 180 8.02 12.14 -1.23
CA ILE A 180 8.10 13.59 -0.96
C ILE A 180 8.74 13.84 0.42
N GLN A 181 8.31 13.10 1.44
CA GLN A 181 8.83 13.25 2.78
C GLN A 181 10.32 12.90 2.87
N ASN A 182 10.74 11.83 2.18
CA ASN A 182 12.14 11.45 2.09
C ASN A 182 12.98 12.50 1.35
N SER A 183 12.47 13.04 0.23
CA SER A 183 13.15 14.11 -0.50
C SER A 183 13.31 15.37 0.36
N ILE A 184 12.26 15.81 1.08
CA ILE A 184 12.33 17.00 1.95
C ILE A 184 13.31 16.78 3.12
N LYS A 185 13.32 15.59 3.73
CA LYS A 185 14.16 15.31 4.91
C LYS A 185 15.63 15.09 4.56
N HIS A 186 15.91 14.42 3.43
CA HIS A 186 17.22 13.87 3.16
C HIS A 186 17.90 14.45 1.91
N SER A 187 17.15 14.90 0.91
CA SER A 187 17.72 15.19 -0.41
C SER A 187 18.14 16.66 -0.62
N GLN A 188 17.68 17.60 0.22
CA GLN A 188 17.83 19.06 -0.01
C GLN A 188 17.36 19.49 -1.42
N CYS A 189 16.43 18.75 -2.03
CA CYS A 189 15.89 19.01 -3.36
C CYS A 189 15.22 20.38 -3.46
N ARG A 190 15.35 21.01 -4.63
CA ARG A 190 14.64 22.23 -4.99
C ARG A 190 13.35 21.92 -5.73
N ASN A 191 13.34 20.84 -6.50
CA ASN A 191 12.21 20.43 -7.33
C ASN A 191 11.93 18.93 -7.19
N ILE A 192 10.64 18.59 -7.14
CA ILE A 192 10.13 17.23 -7.26
C ILE A 192 9.14 17.20 -8.42
N SER A 193 9.36 16.32 -9.39
CA SER A 193 8.43 16.08 -10.51
C SER A 193 7.69 14.76 -10.31
N ILE A 194 6.37 14.81 -10.32
CA ILE A 194 5.48 13.65 -10.25
C ILE A 194 4.73 13.56 -11.58
N THR A 195 4.74 12.40 -12.21
CA THR A 195 3.89 12.11 -13.38
C THR A 195 3.11 10.83 -13.18
N LEU A 196 1.81 10.86 -13.42
CA LEU A 196 0.95 9.68 -13.43
C LEU A 196 0.33 9.53 -14.82
N ASN A 197 0.69 8.48 -15.55
CA ASN A 197 0.30 8.30 -16.95
C ASN A 197 -0.33 6.93 -17.20
N THR A 198 -1.10 6.81 -18.27
CA THR A 198 -1.66 5.54 -18.78
C THR A 198 -1.28 5.33 -20.24
N SER A 199 -1.30 4.08 -20.70
CA SER A 199 -1.09 3.73 -22.13
C SER A 199 -1.93 2.50 -22.54
N GLU A 200 -1.74 1.99 -23.76
CA GLU A 200 -2.48 0.82 -24.25
C GLU A 200 -2.21 -0.43 -23.41
N ASP A 201 -0.95 -0.73 -23.07
CA ASP A 201 -0.56 -1.93 -22.31
C ASP A 201 -0.37 -1.67 -20.81
N ILE A 202 -0.33 -0.41 -20.39
CA ILE A 202 -0.06 -0.01 -19.01
C ILE A 202 -1.34 0.55 -18.40
N LEU A 203 -1.79 -0.05 -17.29
CA LEU A 203 -2.95 0.42 -16.55
C LEU A 203 -2.67 1.80 -15.94
N TRP A 204 -1.52 1.93 -15.28
CA TRP A 204 -0.96 3.22 -14.85
C TRP A 204 0.55 3.11 -14.62
N GLU A 205 1.24 4.23 -14.79
CA GLU A 205 2.66 4.43 -14.57
C GLU A 205 2.86 5.66 -13.69
N LEU A 206 3.42 5.48 -12.50
CA LEU A 206 3.82 6.56 -11.59
C LEU A 206 5.33 6.75 -11.68
N LYS A 207 5.77 7.96 -12.03
CA LYS A 207 7.17 8.38 -11.95
C LYS A 207 7.29 9.55 -11.00
N ILE A 208 8.19 9.47 -10.04
CA ILE A 208 8.51 10.54 -9.11
C ILE A 208 10.01 10.76 -9.13
N LYS A 209 10.45 12.01 -9.27
CA LYS A 209 11.88 12.34 -9.30
C LYS A 209 12.15 13.60 -8.49
N ASP A 210 13.21 13.58 -7.69
CA ASP A 210 13.78 14.76 -7.06
C ASP A 210 15.14 15.13 -7.69
N ASP A 211 15.51 16.41 -7.56
CA ASP A 211 16.80 16.97 -8.00
C ASP A 211 17.79 17.15 -6.83
N GLY A 212 17.65 16.35 -5.77
CA GLY A 212 18.46 16.47 -4.58
C GLY A 212 19.85 15.85 -4.68
N ILE A 213 20.50 15.68 -3.52
CA ILE A 213 21.86 15.11 -3.42
C ILE A 213 21.94 13.63 -3.78
N GLY A 214 20.82 12.92 -3.90
CA GLY A 214 20.77 11.47 -4.14
C GLY A 214 21.55 10.66 -3.10
N PHE A 215 21.70 9.37 -3.36
CA PHE A 215 22.52 8.47 -2.55
C PHE A 215 23.10 7.35 -3.40
N ASP A 216 24.11 6.67 -2.86
CA ASP A 216 24.73 5.50 -3.47
C ASP A 216 23.97 4.23 -3.06
N GLU A 217 23.27 3.62 -4.01
CA GLU A 217 22.48 2.41 -3.77
C GLU A 217 23.33 1.24 -3.27
N ASP A 218 24.58 1.12 -3.76
CA ASP A 218 25.47 0.01 -3.42
C ASP A 218 25.98 0.10 -1.97
N LYS A 219 25.95 1.30 -1.37
CA LYS A 219 26.35 1.52 0.02
C LYS A 219 25.23 1.31 1.03
N ILE A 220 23.97 1.20 0.60
CA ILE A 220 22.82 0.99 1.50
C ILE A 220 22.54 -0.52 1.57
N THR A 221 23.24 -1.21 2.46
CA THR A 221 23.14 -2.67 2.68
C THR A 221 21.79 -3.14 3.22
N SER A 222 20.98 -2.24 3.75
CA SER A 222 19.58 -2.47 4.10
C SER A 222 18.80 -1.21 3.76
N GLY A 223 18.02 -1.23 2.68
CA GLY A 223 17.17 -0.10 2.28
C GLY A 223 16.41 0.43 3.49
N GLY A 224 16.51 1.75 3.75
CA GLY A 224 15.84 2.37 4.89
C GLY A 224 14.37 1.96 4.99
N ILE A 225 13.80 1.99 6.20
CA ILE A 225 12.42 1.51 6.48
C ILE A 225 11.42 2.09 5.46
N GLY A 226 11.56 3.36 5.07
CA GLY A 226 10.74 4.01 4.04
C GLY A 226 10.84 3.37 2.65
N LEU A 227 12.05 3.07 2.16
CA LEU A 227 12.27 2.43 0.85
C LEU A 227 11.69 1.01 0.82
N THR A 228 11.93 0.25 1.89
CA THR A 228 11.40 -1.12 2.04
C THR A 228 9.86 -1.09 2.08
N ASN A 229 9.28 -0.12 2.79
CA ASN A 229 7.83 0.05 2.84
C ASN A 229 7.23 0.40 1.48
N MET A 230 7.87 1.29 0.70
CA MET A 230 7.39 1.64 -0.64
C MET A 230 7.43 0.42 -1.57
N LYS A 231 8.51 -0.37 -1.53
CA LYS A 231 8.63 -1.60 -2.31
C LYS A 231 7.54 -2.62 -1.96
N ASN A 232 7.39 -2.93 -0.67
CA ASN A 232 6.37 -3.89 -0.20
C ASN A 232 4.95 -3.45 -0.59
N ARG A 233 4.66 -2.15 -0.54
CA ARG A 233 3.35 -1.60 -0.96
C ARG A 233 3.10 -1.78 -2.45
N ALA A 234 4.11 -1.58 -3.30
CA ALA A 234 3.98 -1.82 -4.74
C ALA A 234 3.75 -3.32 -5.03
N GLU A 235 4.45 -4.20 -4.31
CA GLU A 235 4.28 -5.66 -4.44
C GLU A 235 2.86 -6.12 -4.06
N ILE A 236 2.22 -5.52 -3.05
CA ILE A 236 0.84 -5.84 -2.63
C ILE A 236 -0.17 -5.67 -3.78
N ILE A 237 0.03 -4.71 -4.66
CA ILE A 237 -0.85 -4.45 -5.82
C ILE A 237 -0.30 -5.04 -7.13
N GLY A 238 0.75 -5.87 -7.04
CA GLY A 238 1.36 -6.51 -8.21
C GLY A 238 2.04 -5.54 -9.17
N ALA A 239 2.45 -4.36 -8.70
CA ALA A 239 3.13 -3.37 -9.52
C ALA A 239 4.66 -3.58 -9.52
N ASP A 240 5.28 -3.37 -10.67
CA ASP A 240 6.73 -3.38 -10.81
C ASP A 240 7.30 -2.12 -10.15
N PHE A 241 8.25 -2.28 -9.21
CA PHE A 241 8.91 -1.19 -8.49
C PHE A 241 10.37 -1.08 -8.92
N LYS A 242 10.79 0.12 -9.34
CA LYS A 242 12.18 0.45 -9.63
C LYS A 242 12.54 1.79 -9.01
N LEU A 243 13.60 1.81 -8.22
CA LEU A 243 14.19 3.04 -7.68
C LEU A 243 15.61 3.14 -8.21
N GLU A 244 16.00 4.35 -8.57
CA GLU A 244 17.34 4.71 -9.06
C GLU A 244 17.78 5.98 -8.33
N SER A 245 18.88 5.92 -7.60
CA SER A 245 19.52 7.09 -6.99
C SER A 245 20.99 7.19 -7.38
N LYS A 246 21.46 8.42 -7.54
CA LYS A 246 22.89 8.68 -7.76
C LYS A 246 23.32 9.96 -7.05
N GLU A 247 24.47 9.90 -6.38
CA GLU A 247 25.06 11.04 -5.68
C GLU A 247 25.17 12.27 -6.61
N ASN A 248 24.69 13.41 -6.11
CA ASN A 248 24.58 14.72 -6.75
C ASN A 248 23.67 14.81 -8.00
N ILE A 249 22.85 13.78 -8.28
CA ILE A 249 21.90 13.79 -9.40
C ILE A 249 20.44 13.77 -8.91
N GLY A 250 20.20 13.15 -7.75
CA GLY A 250 18.89 13.03 -7.13
C GLY A 250 18.39 11.59 -7.10
N THR A 251 17.11 11.41 -6.79
CA THR A 251 16.45 10.10 -6.75
C THR A 251 15.28 10.05 -7.71
N ALA A 252 15.12 8.93 -8.40
CA ALA A 252 14.00 8.63 -9.29
C ALA A 252 13.33 7.33 -8.88
N LEU A 253 12.01 7.37 -8.72
CA LEU A 253 11.14 6.25 -8.46
C LEU A 253 10.24 6.03 -9.68
N HIS A 254 10.13 4.78 -10.11
CA HIS A 254 9.30 4.36 -11.23
C HIS A 254 8.50 3.12 -10.82
N ILE A 255 7.16 3.25 -10.88
CA ILE A 255 6.23 2.17 -10.58
C ILE A 255 5.28 1.97 -11.75
N ILE A 256 5.11 0.73 -12.18
CA ILE A 256 4.28 0.37 -13.33
C ILE A 256 3.34 -0.76 -12.97
N LEU A 257 2.05 -0.62 -13.30
CA LEU A 257 1.11 -1.73 -13.33
C LEU A 257 0.62 -1.95 -14.77
N LYS A 258 0.85 -3.15 -15.30
CA LYS A 258 0.40 -3.56 -16.63
C LYS A 258 -1.07 -3.99 -16.59
N LYS A 259 -1.78 -3.83 -17.70
CA LYS A 259 -3.15 -4.38 -17.81
C LYS A 259 -3.06 -5.91 -17.82
N GLN A 260 -3.94 -6.56 -17.07
CA GLN A 260 -4.07 -8.02 -17.16
C GLN A 260 -4.66 -8.36 -18.54
N ALA A 261 -4.02 -9.28 -19.24
CA ALA A 261 -4.47 -9.78 -20.54
C ALA A 261 -5.75 -10.61 -20.42
#